data_AF-A0A3P3XX44-F1
#
_entry.id   AF-A0A3P3XX44-F1
#
_cell.length_a   1.000
_cell.length_b   1.000
_cell.length_c   1.000
_cell.angle_alpha   90.00
_cell.angle_beta   90.00
_cell.angle_gamma   90.00
#
_symmetry.space_group_name_H-M   'P 1'
#
loop_
_entity.id
_entity.type
_entity.pdbx_description
1 polymer ?
#
loop_
_entity_poly.entity_id
_entity_poly.type
_entity_poly.pdbx_seq_one_letter_code
_entity_poly.pdbx_strand_id
1 'polypeptide(L)'
;MKKKKALPSFLYLVFIVLLPWGVSFSFNKCLELWIKNWWNTRQSETFLTDIQEKRILEGFIELEELFLLDEMIKEKPKTHVQKLPIGIHKEIIQLAKIDNEDHLHIILHFSTNIICLAILSGSFFLGKEELVILNSWVQEFFYNLNDSIKAFFILLVTDFFVGFHSTRGWELLIRWVYNNLGWAPNELIFTIFVCSFPVILDTCLKFWVFFCLNRLSPSLVVIYHSISEA
;
A
#
# COMPACT_ATOMS: atom_id res chain seq x y z
N MET A 1 -10.51 37.58 15.71
CA MET A 1 -9.20 37.08 15.22
C MET A 1 -9.12 35.56 14.97
N LYS A 2 -10.06 34.70 15.41
CA LYS A 2 -9.98 33.23 15.22
C LYS A 2 -10.21 32.73 13.76
N LYS A 3 -11.13 33.34 12.99
CA LYS A 3 -11.46 32.87 11.62
C LYS A 3 -10.29 32.89 10.62
N LYS A 4 -9.31 33.80 10.76
CA LYS A 4 -8.16 33.88 9.82
C LYS A 4 -7.13 32.75 9.99
N LYS A 5 -7.16 31.99 11.11
CA LYS A 5 -6.23 30.87 11.36
C LYS A 5 -6.76 29.50 10.92
N ALA A 6 -8.06 29.38 10.59
CA ALA A 6 -8.65 28.12 10.13
C ALA A 6 -8.22 27.76 8.69
N LEU A 7 -8.18 28.75 7.80
CA LEU A 7 -7.74 28.57 6.41
C LEU A 7 -6.31 28.00 6.30
N PRO A 8 -5.27 28.55 6.98
CA PRO A 8 -3.92 27.98 6.92
C PRO A 8 -3.83 26.58 7.55
N SER A 9 -4.63 26.27 8.58
CA SER A 9 -4.66 24.92 9.17
C SER A 9 -5.30 23.88 8.23
N PHE A 10 -6.33 24.28 7.48
CA PHE A 10 -6.92 23.44 6.43
C PHE A 10 -5.95 23.23 5.25
N LEU A 11 -5.27 24.29 4.81
CA LEU A 11 -4.24 24.18 3.76
C LEU A 11 -3.08 23.28 4.21
N TYR A 12 -2.73 23.30 5.49
CA TYR A 12 -1.73 22.40 6.07
C TYR A 12 -2.14 20.92 5.99
N LEU A 13 -3.42 20.59 6.24
CA LEU A 13 -3.94 19.23 6.01
C LEU A 13 -3.86 18.82 4.55
N VAL A 14 -4.31 19.69 3.64
CA VAL A 14 -4.25 19.43 2.19
C VAL A 14 -2.80 19.20 1.78
N PHE A 15 -1.87 19.99 2.31
CA PHE A 15 -0.44 19.81 2.09
C PHE A 15 0.06 18.46 2.59
N ILE A 16 -0.28 18.04 3.82
CA ILE A 16 0.09 16.71 4.34
C ILE A 16 -0.43 15.58 3.45
N VAL A 17 -1.66 15.68 2.96
CA VAL A 17 -2.26 14.62 2.10
C VAL A 17 -1.58 14.55 0.73
N LEU A 18 -1.13 15.68 0.20
CA LEU A 18 -0.45 15.75 -1.11
C LEU A 18 1.06 15.50 -1.02
N LEU A 19 1.64 15.63 0.17
CA LEU A 19 3.07 15.48 0.43
C LEU A 19 3.63 14.11 -0.02
N PRO A 20 2.97 12.97 0.22
CA PRO A 20 3.44 11.66 -0.24
C PRO A 20 3.64 11.61 -1.75
N TRP A 21 2.72 12.20 -2.49
CA TRP A 21 2.77 12.21 -3.94
C TRP A 21 3.91 13.11 -4.44
N GLY A 22 4.09 14.28 -3.83
CA GLY A 22 5.21 15.18 -4.15
C GLY A 22 6.59 14.57 -3.86
N VAL A 23 6.71 13.87 -2.73
CA VAL A 23 7.92 13.13 -2.35
C VAL A 23 8.18 12.00 -3.34
N SER A 24 7.18 11.17 -3.63
CA SER A 24 7.31 10.08 -4.59
C SER A 24 7.68 10.59 -5.98
N PHE A 25 7.18 11.74 -6.42
CA PHE A 25 7.52 12.30 -7.73
C PHE A 25 8.97 12.82 -7.77
N SER A 26 9.42 13.51 -6.71
CA SER A 26 10.71 14.19 -6.69
C SER A 26 11.87 13.26 -6.34
N PHE A 27 11.68 12.37 -5.36
CA PHE A 27 12.74 11.52 -4.83
C PHE A 27 12.94 10.25 -5.65
N ASN A 28 11.93 9.73 -6.33
CA ASN A 28 12.02 8.47 -7.05
C ASN A 28 13.16 8.50 -8.11
N LYS A 29 13.25 9.55 -8.94
CA LYS A 29 14.35 9.70 -9.91
C LYS A 29 15.74 9.83 -9.26
N CYS A 30 15.84 10.54 -8.13
CA CYS A 30 17.11 10.73 -7.45
C CYS A 30 17.58 9.43 -6.79
N LEU A 31 16.66 8.73 -6.11
CA LEU A 31 16.90 7.42 -5.51
C LEU A 31 17.22 6.38 -6.57
N GLU A 32 16.57 6.42 -7.74
CA GLU A 32 16.88 5.51 -8.85
C GLU A 32 18.34 5.61 -9.28
N LEU A 33 18.83 6.82 -9.51
CA LEU A 33 20.22 7.05 -9.89
C LEU A 33 21.19 6.61 -8.78
N TRP A 34 20.84 6.88 -7.52
CA TRP A 34 21.70 6.55 -6.38
C TRP A 34 21.75 5.04 -6.12
N ILE A 35 20.59 4.38 -6.13
CA ILE A 35 20.46 2.93 -5.95
C ILE A 35 21.11 2.19 -7.13
N LYS A 36 20.89 2.62 -8.38
CA LYS A 36 21.57 2.01 -9.56
C LYS A 36 23.08 2.16 -9.49
N ASN A 37 23.58 3.34 -9.11
CA ASN A 37 25.02 3.56 -8.98
C ASN A 37 25.63 2.75 -7.82
N TRP A 38 24.95 2.72 -6.67
CA TRP A 38 25.36 1.91 -5.52
C TRP A 38 25.35 0.42 -5.86
N TRP A 39 24.28 -0.06 -6.49
CA TRP A 39 24.14 -1.44 -6.93
C TRP A 39 25.26 -1.84 -7.90
N ASN A 40 25.48 -1.06 -8.95
CA ASN A 40 26.54 -1.31 -9.93
C ASN A 40 27.95 -1.30 -9.31
N THR A 41 28.18 -0.46 -8.29
CA THR A 41 29.47 -0.39 -7.58
C THR A 41 29.68 -1.60 -6.65
N ARG A 42 28.59 -2.16 -6.10
CA ARG A 42 28.61 -3.28 -5.15
C ARG A 42 28.46 -4.66 -5.81
N GLN A 43 27.95 -4.73 -7.03
CA GLN A 43 27.74 -5.96 -7.80
C GLN A 43 29.04 -6.63 -8.29
N SER A 44 30.20 -6.09 -7.92
CA SER A 44 31.50 -6.69 -8.22
C SER A 44 31.77 -7.99 -7.44
N GLU A 45 30.95 -8.32 -6.44
CA GLU A 45 30.99 -9.62 -5.77
C GLU A 45 29.61 -10.29 -5.83
N THR A 46 29.62 -11.55 -6.25
CA THR A 46 28.49 -12.46 -6.50
C THR A 46 27.62 -12.68 -5.27
N PHE A 47 26.76 -11.72 -4.94
CA PHE A 47 25.71 -11.89 -3.92
C PHE A 47 24.37 -12.15 -4.59
N LEU A 48 24.19 -13.37 -5.10
CA LEU A 48 22.85 -13.91 -5.29
C LEU A 48 22.39 -14.43 -3.92
N THR A 49 21.27 -13.92 -3.43
CA THR A 49 20.67 -14.47 -2.20
C THR A 49 20.12 -15.86 -2.52
N ASP A 50 20.11 -16.83 -1.59
CA ASP A 50 19.61 -18.21 -1.84
C ASP A 50 18.21 -18.24 -2.53
N ILE A 51 17.38 -17.23 -2.25
CA ILE A 51 16.05 -17.04 -2.85
C ILE A 51 16.13 -16.68 -4.35
N GLN A 52 17.10 -15.85 -4.75
CA GLN A 52 17.32 -15.50 -6.17
C GLN A 52 17.88 -16.68 -6.93
N GLU A 53 18.82 -17.42 -6.35
CA GLU A 53 19.39 -18.62 -6.99
C GLU A 53 18.30 -19.65 -7.28
N LYS A 54 17.41 -19.91 -6.30
CA LYS A 54 16.27 -20.82 -6.49
C LYS A 54 15.32 -20.35 -7.59
N ARG A 55 15.02 -19.05 -7.65
CA ARG A 55 14.11 -18.48 -8.65
C ARG A 55 14.70 -18.50 -10.06
N ILE A 56 16.00 -18.24 -10.19
CA ILE A 56 16.75 -18.38 -11.45
C ILE A 56 16.79 -19.85 -11.89
N LEU A 57 16.94 -20.80 -10.95
CA LEU A 57 16.94 -22.23 -11.22
C LEU A 57 15.55 -22.74 -11.67
N GLU A 58 14.47 -22.28 -11.03
CA GLU A 58 13.09 -22.57 -11.48
C GLU A 58 12.84 -22.02 -12.89
N GLY A 59 13.21 -20.77 -13.16
CA GLY A 59 13.11 -20.18 -14.49
C GLY A 59 13.95 -20.90 -15.55
N PHE A 60 15.09 -21.49 -15.14
CA PHE A 60 15.91 -22.33 -16.01
C PHE A 60 15.19 -23.63 -16.40
N ILE A 61 14.59 -24.32 -15.42
CA ILE A 61 13.84 -25.56 -15.64
C ILE A 61 12.64 -25.30 -16.56
N GLU A 62 11.90 -24.21 -16.35
CA GLU A 62 10.74 -23.85 -17.16
C GLU A 62 11.12 -23.53 -18.62
N LEU A 63 12.24 -22.83 -18.84
CA LEU A 63 12.78 -22.56 -20.18
C LEU A 63 13.27 -23.84 -20.88
N GLU A 64 13.93 -24.73 -20.14
CA GLU A 64 14.37 -26.03 -20.65
C GLU A 64 13.16 -26.88 -21.10
N GLU A 65 12.10 -26.94 -20.29
CA GLU A 65 10.85 -27.63 -20.63
C GLU A 65 10.17 -27.04 -21.87
N LEU A 66 10.06 -25.70 -21.95
CA LEU A 66 9.48 -25.01 -23.12
C LEU A 66 10.29 -25.27 -24.39
N PHE A 67 11.62 -25.31 -24.29
CA PHE A 67 12.48 -25.59 -25.42
C PHE A 67 12.35 -27.05 -25.89
N LEU A 68 12.31 -28.01 -24.95
CA LEU A 68 12.07 -29.43 -25.26
C LEU A 68 10.72 -29.63 -25.95
N LEU A 69 9.68 -28.91 -25.53
CA LEU A 69 8.37 -28.92 -26.19
C LEU A 69 8.45 -28.38 -27.63
N ASP A 70 9.13 -27.26 -27.87
CA ASP A 70 9.31 -26.68 -29.21
C ASP A 70 10.11 -27.62 -30.14
N GLU A 71 11.09 -28.34 -29.61
CA GLU A 71 11.85 -29.33 -30.37
C GLU A 71 11.00 -30.56 -30.74
N MET A 72 10.15 -31.05 -29.85
CA MET A 72 9.22 -32.15 -30.15
C MET A 72 8.15 -31.77 -31.21
N ILE A 73 7.78 -30.49 -31.28
CA ILE A 73 6.80 -29.99 -32.28
C ILE A 73 7.44 -29.85 -33.68
N LYS A 74 8.77 -29.72 -33.79
CA LYS A 74 9.47 -29.62 -35.07
C LYS A 74 9.65 -30.99 -35.72
N GLU A 75 9.01 -31.20 -36.88
CA GLU A 75 9.08 -32.42 -37.70
C GLU A 75 10.49 -32.86 -38.15
N LYS A 76 11.54 -32.04 -37.95
CA LYS A 76 12.94 -32.41 -38.23
C LYS A 76 13.86 -31.98 -37.09
N PRO A 77 14.42 -32.93 -36.30
CA PRO A 77 15.41 -32.61 -35.29
C PRO A 77 16.68 -32.14 -36.00
N LYS A 78 17.11 -30.90 -35.74
CA LYS A 78 18.37 -30.40 -36.27
C LYS A 78 19.49 -31.00 -35.42
N THR A 79 20.35 -31.81 -36.04
CA THR A 79 21.61 -32.30 -35.46
C THR A 79 22.55 -31.13 -35.15
N HIS A 80 22.30 -30.37 -34.09
CA HIS A 80 23.19 -29.29 -33.66
C HIS A 80 23.12 -29.02 -32.15
N VAL A 81 23.35 -30.05 -31.36
CA VAL A 81 23.51 -30.02 -29.89
C VAL A 81 24.53 -28.95 -29.42
N GLN A 82 25.47 -28.52 -30.28
CA GLN A 82 26.51 -27.54 -29.91
C GLN A 82 26.14 -26.04 -29.99
N LYS A 83 25.00 -25.67 -30.61
CA LYS A 83 24.54 -24.25 -30.65
C LYS A 83 23.49 -23.92 -29.57
N LEU A 84 22.99 -24.96 -28.90
CA LEU A 84 22.02 -24.93 -27.81
C LEU A 84 22.42 -24.02 -26.64
N PRO A 85 23.67 -24.10 -26.09
CA PRO A 85 23.96 -23.42 -24.83
C PRO A 85 24.04 -21.90 -24.98
N ILE A 86 24.35 -21.38 -26.17
CA ILE A 86 24.60 -19.94 -26.37
C ILE A 86 23.29 -19.13 -26.45
N GLY A 87 22.25 -19.69 -27.09
CA GLY A 87 20.92 -19.07 -27.17
C GLY A 87 20.25 -19.04 -25.79
N ILE A 88 20.26 -20.20 -25.12
CA ILE A 88 19.72 -20.37 -23.77
C ILE A 88 20.50 -19.50 -22.77
N HIS A 89 21.84 -19.45 -22.83
CA HIS A 89 22.61 -18.53 -21.97
C HIS A 89 22.26 -17.06 -22.19
N LYS A 90 22.00 -16.65 -23.44
CA LYS A 90 21.62 -15.26 -23.72
C LYS A 90 20.26 -14.93 -23.12
N GLU A 91 19.30 -15.85 -23.23
CA GLU A 91 17.97 -15.71 -22.62
C GLU A 91 18.04 -15.74 -21.09
N ILE A 92 18.87 -16.59 -20.49
CA ILE A 92 19.12 -16.61 -19.03
C ILE A 92 19.72 -15.29 -18.56
N ILE A 93 20.70 -14.74 -19.28
CA ILE A 93 21.29 -13.44 -18.95
C ILE A 93 20.23 -12.33 -19.08
N GLN A 94 19.29 -12.45 -20.02
CA GLN A 94 18.17 -11.52 -20.13
C GLN A 94 17.16 -11.68 -18.99
N LEU A 95 16.79 -12.90 -18.62
CA LEU A 95 15.89 -13.19 -17.50
C LEU A 95 16.49 -12.68 -16.18
N ALA A 96 17.76 -12.96 -15.95
CA ALA A 96 18.49 -12.48 -14.78
C ALA A 96 18.59 -10.95 -14.74
N LYS A 97 18.70 -10.28 -15.90
CA LYS A 97 18.67 -8.81 -15.97
C LYS A 97 17.29 -8.25 -15.62
N ILE A 98 16.22 -8.88 -16.11
CA ILE A 98 14.84 -8.46 -15.85
C ILE A 98 14.53 -8.62 -14.36
N ASP A 99 14.79 -9.79 -13.77
CA ASP A 99 14.56 -10.04 -12.33
C ASP A 99 15.37 -9.07 -11.45
N ASN A 100 16.60 -8.75 -11.85
CA ASN A 100 17.43 -7.80 -11.12
C ASN A 100 16.91 -6.35 -11.22
N GLU A 101 16.38 -5.93 -12.37
CA GLU A 101 15.74 -4.62 -12.54
C GLU A 101 14.42 -4.54 -11.74
N ASP A 102 13.64 -5.62 -11.70
CA ASP A 102 12.42 -5.72 -10.88
C ASP A 102 12.76 -5.65 -9.38
N HIS A 103 13.81 -6.35 -8.94
CA HIS A 103 14.32 -6.27 -7.58
C HIS A 103 14.77 -4.86 -7.21
N LEU A 104 15.49 -4.17 -8.10
CA LEU A 104 15.88 -2.77 -7.90
C LEU A 104 14.65 -1.87 -7.78
N HIS A 105 13.62 -2.10 -8.61
CA HIS A 105 12.38 -1.35 -8.55
C HIS A 105 11.63 -1.58 -7.22
N ILE A 106 11.60 -2.80 -6.70
CA ILE A 106 11.01 -3.12 -5.39
C ILE A 106 11.77 -2.40 -4.27
N ILE A 107 13.11 -2.47 -4.26
CA ILE A 107 13.96 -1.80 -3.26
C ILE A 107 13.76 -0.28 -3.32
N LEU A 108 13.67 0.27 -4.52
CA LEU A 108 13.40 1.69 -4.72
C LEU A 108 12.03 2.09 -4.16
N HIS A 109 10.99 1.33 -4.49
CA HIS A 109 9.64 1.65 -4.03
C HIS A 109 9.54 1.57 -2.51
N PHE A 110 10.15 0.53 -1.92
CA PHE A 110 10.23 0.36 -0.47
C PHE A 110 10.98 1.50 0.23
N SER A 111 12.16 1.89 -0.29
CA SER A 111 12.93 3.01 0.26
C SER A 111 12.21 4.35 0.14
N THR A 112 11.56 4.61 -1.00
CA THR A 112 10.73 5.80 -1.22
C THR A 112 9.59 5.86 -0.21
N ASN A 113 8.94 4.73 0.06
CA ASN A 113 7.88 4.63 1.07
C ASN A 113 8.40 4.93 2.49
N ILE A 114 9.58 4.42 2.87
CA ILE A 114 10.19 4.71 4.18
C ILE A 114 10.49 6.21 4.32
N ILE A 115 11.09 6.82 3.30
CA ILE A 115 11.41 8.26 3.32
C ILE A 115 10.12 9.08 3.39
N CYS A 116 9.10 8.69 2.64
CA CYS A 116 7.78 9.33 2.70
C CYS A 116 7.18 9.26 4.11
N LEU A 117 7.22 8.09 4.75
CA LEU A 117 6.75 7.92 6.13
C LEU A 117 7.55 8.78 7.12
N ALA A 118 8.87 8.86 6.95
CA ALA A 118 9.71 9.71 7.78
C ALA A 118 9.35 11.20 7.63
N ILE A 119 9.18 11.70 6.41
CA ILE A 119 8.80 13.09 6.16
C ILE A 119 7.38 13.40 6.65
N LEU A 120 6.43 12.49 6.43
CA LEU A 120 5.07 12.61 6.98
C LEU A 120 5.08 12.70 8.51
N SER A 121 5.82 11.79 9.17
CA SER A 121 5.93 11.78 10.61
C SER A 121 6.56 13.07 11.13
N GLY A 122 7.68 13.50 10.53
CA GLY A 122 8.34 14.75 10.86
C GLY A 122 7.40 15.95 10.68
N SER A 123 6.66 15.99 9.58
CA SER A 123 5.65 17.04 9.33
C SER A 123 4.61 17.07 10.45
N PHE A 124 4.03 15.93 10.83
CA PHE A 124 3.07 15.84 11.94
C PHE A 124 3.64 16.32 13.28
N PHE A 125 4.93 16.06 13.53
CA PHE A 125 5.61 16.53 14.75
C PHE A 125 5.87 18.04 14.74
N LEU A 126 6.20 18.64 13.59
CA LEU A 126 6.41 20.08 13.45
C LEU A 126 5.08 20.85 13.46
N GLY A 127 4.04 20.35 12.79
CA GLY A 127 2.76 21.03 12.65
C GLY A 127 1.77 20.82 13.80
N LYS A 128 2.26 20.59 15.02
CA LYS A 128 1.41 20.34 16.19
C LYS A 128 0.47 21.51 16.48
N GLU A 129 0.91 22.75 16.25
CA GLU A 129 0.11 23.94 16.50
C GLU A 129 -1.08 24.02 15.53
N GLU A 130 -0.85 23.78 14.25
CA GLU A 130 -1.88 23.73 13.21
C GLU A 130 -2.88 22.59 13.48
N LEU A 131 -2.39 21.43 13.95
CA LEU A 131 -3.25 20.31 14.33
C LEU A 131 -4.13 20.63 15.54
N VAL A 132 -3.63 21.36 16.53
CA VAL A 132 -4.43 21.81 17.69
C VAL A 132 -5.48 22.82 17.25
N ILE A 133 -5.13 23.76 16.37
CA ILE A 133 -6.10 24.72 15.80
C ILE A 133 -7.17 23.97 15.01
N LEU A 134 -6.78 23.01 14.19
CA LEU A 134 -7.70 22.20 13.42
C LEU A 134 -8.64 21.39 14.33
N ASN A 135 -8.11 20.74 15.37
CA ASN A 135 -8.93 20.00 16.34
C ASN A 135 -9.94 20.93 17.02
N SER A 136 -9.53 22.14 17.41
CA SER A 136 -10.45 23.13 17.99
C SER A 136 -11.54 23.57 17.01
N TRP A 137 -11.20 23.71 15.72
CA TRP A 137 -12.15 24.07 14.67
C TRP A 137 -13.14 22.93 14.38
N VAL A 138 -12.67 21.69 14.31
CA VAL A 138 -13.52 20.50 14.13
C VAL A 138 -14.46 20.35 15.32
N GLN A 139 -13.97 20.54 16.55
CA GLN A 139 -14.80 20.54 17.74
C GLN A 139 -15.85 21.64 17.70
N GLU A 140 -15.46 22.89 17.40
CA GLU A 140 -16.41 24.00 17.27
C GLU A 140 -17.46 23.73 16.20
N PHE A 141 -17.06 23.18 15.05
CA PHE A 141 -17.98 22.75 14.00
C PHE A 141 -18.96 21.70 14.53
N PHE A 142 -18.47 20.62 15.14
CA PHE A 142 -19.32 19.53 15.65
C PHE A 142 -20.25 19.98 16.77
N TYR A 143 -19.78 20.78 17.74
CA TYR A 143 -20.61 21.25 18.85
C TYR A 143 -21.71 22.22 18.41
N ASN A 144 -21.48 22.99 17.35
CA ASN A 144 -22.47 23.90 16.78
C ASN A 144 -23.58 23.17 15.98
N LEU A 145 -23.42 21.88 15.68
CA LEU A 145 -24.46 21.10 15.00
C LEU A 145 -25.58 20.72 15.97
N ASN A 146 -26.79 20.52 15.41
CA ASN A 146 -27.88 19.91 16.16
C ASN A 146 -27.61 18.43 16.43
N ASP A 147 -28.15 17.88 17.51
CA ASP A 147 -27.90 16.51 17.96
C ASP A 147 -28.33 15.45 16.90
N SER A 148 -29.44 15.67 16.18
CA SER A 148 -29.83 14.81 15.07
C SER A 148 -28.82 14.81 13.92
N ILE A 149 -28.24 15.99 13.60
CA ILE A 149 -27.23 16.13 12.53
C ILE A 149 -25.91 15.48 12.97
N LYS A 150 -25.53 15.63 14.25
CA LYS A 150 -24.35 14.92 14.81
C LYS A 150 -24.50 13.41 14.70
N ALA A 151 -25.65 12.87 15.11
CA ALA A 151 -25.93 11.44 15.01
C ALA A 151 -25.89 10.95 13.55
N PHE A 152 -26.48 11.71 12.63
CA PHE A 152 -26.43 11.41 11.20
C PHE A 152 -25.00 11.43 10.64
N PHE A 153 -24.18 12.43 10.97
CA PHE A 153 -22.78 12.49 10.52
C PHE A 153 -21.96 11.30 11.05
N ILE A 154 -22.14 10.93 12.31
CA ILE A 154 -21.45 9.77 12.90
C ILE A 154 -21.86 8.48 12.18
N LEU A 155 -23.15 8.29 11.91
CA LEU A 155 -23.67 7.14 11.18
C LEU A 155 -23.13 7.10 9.75
N LEU A 156 -23.20 8.21 9.02
CA LEU A 156 -22.70 8.32 7.65
C LEU A 156 -21.20 8.02 7.54
N VAL A 157 -20.40 8.52 8.48
CA VAL A 157 -18.95 8.23 8.52
C VAL A 157 -18.72 6.74 8.82
N THR A 158 -19.46 6.18 9.76
CA THR A 158 -19.32 4.75 10.14
C THR A 158 -19.70 3.85 8.98
N ASP A 159 -20.82 4.12 8.32
CA ASP A 159 -21.30 3.37 7.17
C ASP A 159 -20.37 3.52 5.96
N PHE A 160 -19.67 4.65 5.80
CA PHE A 160 -18.67 4.78 4.75
C PHE A 160 -17.47 3.85 4.96
N PHE A 161 -16.99 3.68 6.19
CA PHE A 161 -15.87 2.79 6.50
C PHE A 161 -16.26 1.31 6.57
N VAL A 162 -17.46 1.01 7.07
CA VAL A 162 -17.98 -0.35 7.22
C VAL A 162 -18.70 -0.85 5.97
N GLY A 163 -19.19 0.05 5.12
CA GLY A 163 -20.07 -0.24 3.97
C GLY A 163 -19.45 -1.06 2.84
N PHE A 164 -18.18 -1.47 2.98
CA PHE A 164 -17.58 -2.52 2.15
C PHE A 164 -18.13 -3.89 2.56
N HIS A 165 -19.37 -4.17 2.20
CA HIS A 165 -20.05 -5.44 2.50
C HIS A 165 -19.60 -6.63 1.63
N SER A 166 -18.68 -6.42 0.68
CA SER A 166 -18.17 -7.48 -0.18
C SER A 166 -16.76 -7.88 0.22
N THR A 167 -16.57 -9.17 0.50
CA THR A 167 -15.26 -9.81 0.67
C THR A 167 -14.32 -9.47 -0.49
N ARG A 168 -14.87 -9.35 -1.70
CA ARG A 168 -14.11 -8.99 -2.90
C ARG A 168 -13.64 -7.54 -2.92
N GLY A 169 -14.38 -6.61 -2.31
CA GLY A 169 -13.95 -5.23 -2.14
C GLY A 169 -12.71 -5.12 -1.25
N TRP A 170 -12.73 -5.85 -0.14
CA TRP A 170 -11.58 -5.95 0.76
C TRP A 170 -10.39 -6.68 0.13
N GLU A 171 -10.64 -7.75 -0.62
CA GLU A 171 -9.60 -8.46 -1.39
C GLU A 171 -8.85 -7.51 -2.33
N LEU A 172 -9.57 -6.70 -3.11
CA LEU A 172 -8.99 -5.74 -4.04
C LEU A 172 -8.21 -4.63 -3.32
N LEU A 173 -8.75 -4.08 -2.24
CA LEU A 173 -8.10 -3.03 -1.45
C LEU A 173 -6.80 -3.56 -0.82
N ILE A 174 -6.86 -4.72 -0.17
CA ILE A 174 -5.70 -5.32 0.49
C ILE A 174 -4.65 -5.76 -0.53
N ARG A 175 -5.06 -6.31 -1.69
CA ARG A 175 -4.14 -6.66 -2.78
C ARG A 175 -3.46 -5.42 -3.37
N TRP A 176 -4.17 -4.30 -3.50
CA TRP A 176 -3.58 -3.03 -3.91
C TRP A 176 -2.51 -2.55 -2.92
N VAL A 177 -2.77 -2.64 -1.61
CA VAL A 177 -1.78 -2.30 -0.57
C VAL A 177 -0.56 -3.24 -0.62
N TYR A 178 -0.78 -4.55 -0.73
CA TYR A 178 0.30 -5.54 -0.80
C TYR A 178 1.22 -5.31 -2.01
N ASN A 179 0.63 -5.06 -3.19
CA ASN A 179 1.38 -4.79 -4.41
C ASN A 179 2.22 -3.52 -4.29
N ASN A 180 1.68 -2.46 -3.66
CA ASN A 180 2.42 -1.22 -3.41
C ASN A 180 3.54 -1.39 -2.37
N LEU A 181 3.44 -2.36 -1.47
CA LEU A 181 4.50 -2.68 -0.50
C LEU A 181 5.57 -3.62 -1.09
N GLY A 182 5.33 -4.23 -2.25
CA GLY A 182 6.25 -5.17 -2.88
C GLY A 182 6.37 -6.51 -2.15
N TRP A 183 5.39 -6.86 -1.32
CA TRP A 183 5.39 -8.12 -0.58
C TRP A 183 4.74 -9.23 -1.41
N ALA A 184 5.44 -10.36 -1.58
CA ALA A 184 4.85 -11.58 -2.12
C ALA A 184 3.85 -12.14 -1.08
N PRO A 185 2.53 -12.13 -1.35
CA PRO A 185 1.57 -12.58 -0.36
C PRO A 185 1.69 -14.09 -0.19
N ASN A 186 1.88 -14.55 1.04
CA ASN A 186 1.54 -15.93 1.38
C ASN A 186 0.02 -16.06 1.31
N GLU A 187 -0.49 -16.85 0.35
CA GLU A 187 -1.93 -17.01 0.06
C GLU A 187 -2.77 -17.32 1.31
N LEU A 188 -2.22 -18.09 2.26
CA LEU A 188 -2.88 -18.40 3.53
C LEU A 188 -3.02 -17.15 4.43
N ILE A 189 -1.93 -16.39 4.61
CA ILE A 189 -1.93 -15.18 5.44
C ILE A 189 -2.84 -14.12 4.81
N PHE A 190 -2.77 -13.97 3.48
CA PHE A 190 -3.60 -13.04 2.73
C PHE A 190 -5.09 -13.36 2.92
N THR A 191 -5.49 -14.61 2.73
CA THR A 191 -6.90 -15.02 2.85
C THR A 191 -7.41 -14.84 4.28
N ILE A 192 -6.66 -15.28 5.29
CA ILE A 192 -7.05 -15.12 6.71
C ILE A 192 -7.20 -13.63 7.06
N PHE A 193 -6.29 -12.79 6.58
CA PHE A 193 -6.34 -11.35 6.82
C PHE A 193 -7.53 -10.69 6.14
N VAL A 194 -7.78 -10.97 4.86
CA VAL A 194 -8.94 -10.44 4.10
C VAL A 194 -10.26 -10.85 4.74
N CYS A 195 -10.37 -12.06 5.31
CA CYS A 195 -11.58 -12.51 5.98
C CYS A 195 -11.77 -11.91 7.38
N SER A 196 -10.69 -11.73 8.14
CA SER A 196 -10.78 -11.32 9.55
C SER A 196 -10.81 -9.80 9.72
N PHE A 197 -10.04 -9.08 8.91
CA PHE A 197 -9.86 -7.64 9.03
C PHE A 197 -11.17 -6.84 8.95
N PRO A 198 -12.10 -7.13 8.00
CA PRO A 198 -13.37 -6.40 7.91
C PRO A 198 -14.24 -6.55 9.16
N VAL A 199 -14.28 -7.76 9.73
CA VAL A 199 -15.08 -8.07 10.93
C VAL A 199 -14.53 -7.35 12.16
N ILE A 200 -13.19 -7.35 12.31
CA ILE A 200 -12.51 -6.63 13.38
C ILE A 200 -12.75 -5.12 13.24
N LEU A 201 -12.62 -4.58 12.03
CA LEU A 201 -12.84 -3.16 11.75
C LEU A 201 -14.29 -2.75 12.05
N ASP A 202 -15.27 -3.54 11.61
CA ASP A 202 -16.71 -3.31 11.92
C ASP A 202 -16.96 -3.26 13.42
N THR A 203 -16.42 -4.23 14.17
CA THR A 203 -16.61 -4.31 15.63
C THR A 203 -15.95 -3.12 16.34
N CYS A 204 -14.73 -2.75 15.94
CA CYS A 204 -14.02 -1.60 16.49
C CYS A 204 -14.75 -0.29 16.20
N LEU A 205 -15.29 -0.11 14.99
CA LEU A 205 -16.04 1.08 14.60
C LEU A 205 -17.36 1.18 15.36
N LYS A 206 -18.14 0.10 15.47
CA LYS A 206 -19.36 0.07 16.29
C LYS A 206 -19.09 0.42 17.75
N PHE A 207 -18.04 -0.16 18.33
CA PHE A 207 -17.63 0.16 19.70
C PHE A 207 -17.22 1.64 19.84
N TRP A 208 -16.44 2.16 18.90
CA TRP A 208 -16.04 3.57 18.88
C TRP A 208 -17.24 4.51 18.78
N VAL A 209 -18.20 4.20 17.93
CA VAL A 209 -19.45 4.96 17.79
C VAL A 209 -20.20 4.98 19.11
N PHE A 210 -20.43 3.82 19.73
CA PHE A 210 -21.12 3.74 21.01
C PHE A 210 -20.39 4.55 22.10
N PHE A 211 -19.05 4.47 22.13
CA PHE A 211 -18.24 5.26 23.06
C PHE A 211 -18.36 6.77 22.80
N CYS A 212 -18.29 7.20 21.53
CA CYS A 212 -18.42 8.60 21.13
C CYS A 212 -19.81 9.17 21.46
N LEU A 213 -20.87 8.44 21.13
CA LEU A 213 -22.25 8.87 21.38
C LEU A 213 -22.51 9.02 22.89
N ASN A 214 -22.08 8.05 23.70
CA ASN A 214 -22.20 8.12 25.16
C ASN A 214 -21.42 9.28 25.78
N ARG A 215 -20.25 9.62 25.23
CA ARG A 215 -19.45 10.75 25.73
C ARG A 215 -20.09 12.11 25.39
N LEU A 216 -20.84 12.20 24.29
CA LEU A 216 -21.45 13.44 23.83
C LEU A 216 -22.79 13.72 24.52
N SER A 217 -23.73 12.77 24.51
CA SER A 217 -24.98 12.88 25.26
C SER A 217 -25.75 11.53 25.26
N PRO A 218 -26.37 11.12 26.38
CA PRO A 218 -27.25 9.95 26.42
C PRO A 218 -28.44 10.04 25.45
N SER A 219 -28.95 11.25 25.18
CA SER A 219 -30.04 11.46 24.22
C SER A 219 -29.65 11.12 22.78
N LEU A 220 -28.37 11.26 22.44
CA LEU A 220 -27.82 10.98 21.11
C LEU A 220 -27.84 9.48 20.80
N VAL A 221 -27.65 8.64 21.82
CA VAL A 221 -27.69 7.17 21.72
C VAL A 221 -29.10 6.69 21.35
N VAL A 222 -30.13 7.28 21.97
CA VAL A 222 -31.54 6.96 21.66
C VAL A 222 -31.88 7.35 20.23
N ILE A 223 -31.44 8.53 19.77
CA ILE A 223 -31.63 8.98 18.39
C ILE A 223 -30.89 8.06 17.42
N TYR A 224 -29.65 7.68 17.72
CA TYR A 224 -28.88 6.76 16.89
C TYR A 224 -29.57 5.40 16.73
N HIS A 225 -30.07 4.80 17.82
CA HIS A 225 -30.84 3.56 17.75
C HIS A 225 -32.10 3.72 16.89
N SER A 226 -32.84 4.82 17.04
CA SER A 226 -34.02 5.07 16.22
C SER A 226 -33.74 5.24 14.72
N ILE A 227 -32.58 5.79 14.36
CA ILE A 227 -32.17 5.97 12.95
C ILE A 227 -31.57 4.68 12.40
N SER A 228 -30.86 3.91 13.22
CA SER A 228 -30.24 2.65 12.81
C SER A 228 -31.24 1.50 12.66
N GLU A 229 -32.37 1.55 13.38
CA GLU A 229 -33.44 0.55 13.27
C GLU A 229 -34.51 0.90 12.22
N ALA A 230 -34.49 2.14 11.70
CA ALA A 230 -35.39 2.62 10.64
C ALA A 230 -34.91 2.20 9.24
#